data_AF-A0A1F8JGZ4-F1
#
_entry.id   AF-A0A1F8JGZ4-F1
#
_cell.length_a   1.000
_cell.length_b   1.000
_cell.length_c   1.000
_cell.angle_alpha   90.00
_cell.angle_beta   90.00
_cell.angle_gamma   90.00
#
_symmetry.space_group_name_H-M   'P 1'
#
loop_
_entity.id
_entity.type
_entity.pdbx_description
1 polymer ?
#
loop_
_entity_poly.entity_id
_entity_poly.type
_entity_poly.pdbx_seq_one_letter_code
_entity_poly.pdbx_strand_id
1 'polypeptide(L)' 'MTQPERNDPCPCGSGKKYKKCCGVKKGLTQRSIHILPSTPSPLSETITRSGQEMEELRKKKDREKES' A
#
# COMPACT_ATOMS: atom_id res chain seq x y z
N MET A 1 28.76 -31.04 3.88
CA MET A 1 28.06 -30.44 2.73
C MET A 1 28.36 -28.95 2.76
N THR A 2 29.13 -28.45 1.81
CA THR A 2 29.58 -27.05 1.74
C THR A 2 28.40 -26.13 1.46
N GLN A 3 28.31 -25.02 2.18
CA GLN A 3 27.27 -24.02 1.96
C GLN A 3 27.56 -23.32 0.61
N PRO A 4 26.59 -23.25 -0.32
CA PRO A 4 26.82 -22.68 -1.65
C PRO A 4 27.16 -21.19 -1.55
N GLU A 5 28.15 -20.75 -2.32
CA GLU A 5 28.52 -19.34 -2.35
C GLU A 5 27.38 -18.52 -2.98
N ARG A 6 27.32 -17.23 -2.67
CA ARG A 6 26.30 -16.32 -3.20
C ARG A 6 26.25 -16.31 -4.73
N ASN A 7 27.38 -16.51 -5.41
CA ASN A 7 27.44 -16.47 -6.87
C ASN A 7 27.28 -17.83 -7.55
N ASP A 8 27.38 -18.93 -6.80
CA ASP A 8 27.25 -20.29 -7.32
C ASP A 8 25.88 -20.56 -7.94
N PRO A 9 25.75 -21.52 -8.86
CA PRO A 9 24.46 -22.02 -9.30
C PRO A 9 23.63 -22.54 -8.12
N CYS A 10 22.33 -22.25 -8.12
CA CYS A 10 21.44 -22.70 -7.06
C CYS A 10 21.32 -24.24 -7.08
N PRO A 11 21.57 -24.93 -5.94
CA PRO A 11 21.40 -26.39 -5.85
C PRO A 11 19.93 -26.84 -5.99
N CYS A 12 18.98 -25.90 -6.04
CA CYS A 12 17.58 -26.13 -6.30
C CYS A 12 17.23 -26.44 -7.77
N GLY A 13 18.21 -26.43 -8.69
CA GLY A 13 17.99 -26.75 -10.11
C GLY A 13 17.37 -25.62 -10.93
N SER A 14 17.24 -24.41 -10.39
CA SER A 14 16.59 -23.29 -11.09
C SER A 14 17.45 -22.64 -12.18
N GLY A 15 18.73 -23.00 -12.29
CA GLY A 15 19.71 -22.35 -13.18
C GLY A 15 20.09 -20.92 -12.77
N LYS A 16 19.54 -20.39 -11.66
CA LYS A 16 19.83 -19.04 -11.14
C LYS A 16 20.98 -19.09 -10.14
N LYS A 17 21.70 -17.97 -9.97
CA LYS A 17 22.71 -17.82 -8.90
C LYS A 17 22.05 -17.96 -7.52
N TYR A 18 22.73 -18.59 -6.55
CA TYR A 18 22.20 -18.86 -5.21
C TYR A 18 21.66 -17.59 -4.54
N LYS A 19 22.39 -16.46 -4.59
CA LYS A 19 21.93 -15.17 -4.05
C LYS A 19 20.67 -14.59 -4.70
N LYS A 20 20.31 -15.05 -5.90
CA LYS A 20 19.11 -14.64 -6.65
C LYS A 20 18.00 -15.69 -6.60
N CYS A 21 18.22 -16.79 -5.88
CA CYS A 21 17.26 -17.89 -5.74
C CYS A 21 17.07 -18.21 -4.24
N CYS A 22 17.49 -19.39 -3.78
CA CYS A 22 17.29 -19.81 -2.37
C CYS A 22 18.05 -18.94 -1.35
N GLY A 23 19.07 -18.19 -1.78
CA GLY A 23 19.81 -17.26 -0.95
C GLY A 23 19.13 -15.89 -0.76
N VAL A 24 18.01 -15.62 -1.42
CA VAL A 24 17.24 -14.38 -1.20
C VAL A 24 16.57 -14.46 0.17
N LYS A 25 17.22 -13.92 1.20
CA LYS A 25 16.54 -13.65 2.47
C LYS A 25 15.54 -12.52 2.17
N LYS A 26 14.23 -12.81 2.23
CA LYS A 26 13.15 -11.84 2.01
C LYS A 26 13.11 -10.80 3.14
N GLY A 27 14.13 -9.96 3.27
CA GLY A 27 14.19 -8.96 4.31
C GLY A 27 15.32 -7.98 4.04
N LEU A 28 14.95 -6.80 3.54
CA LEU A 28 15.78 -5.60 3.28
C LEU A 28 16.07 -5.29 1.79
N THR A 29 15.06 -5.36 0.92
CA THR A 29 14.90 -4.23 -0.01
C THR A 29 14.33 -3.05 0.78
N GLN A 30 15.14 -2.47 1.66
CA GLN A 30 14.93 -1.10 2.16
C GLN A 30 15.13 -0.15 0.97
N ARG A 31 14.09 -0.07 0.14
CA ARG A 31 13.81 1.10 -0.67
C ARG A 31 12.33 1.02 -0.98
N SER A 32 11.56 1.58 -0.07
CA SER A 32 10.19 2.03 -0.29
C SER A 32 10.13 2.96 -1.50
N ILE A 33 10.11 2.39 -2.72
CA ILE A 33 9.69 3.06 -3.95
C ILE A 33 8.65 2.20 -4.68
N HIS A 34 8.07 1.19 -4.02
CA HIS A 34 6.77 0.68 -4.46
C HIS A 34 5.72 1.54 -3.77
N ILE A 35 5.29 2.59 -4.46
CA ILE A 35 3.95 3.12 -4.33
C ILE A 35 3.03 1.92 -4.57
N LEU A 36 2.58 1.28 -3.50
CA LEU A 36 1.39 0.46 -3.60
C LEU A 36 0.30 1.46 -3.96
N PRO A 37 -0.43 1.34 -5.10
CA PRO A 37 -1.65 2.11 -5.23
C PRO A 37 -2.50 1.68 -4.05
N SER A 38 -2.63 2.58 -3.09
CA SER A 38 -3.61 2.51 -2.01
C SER A 38 -4.93 2.31 -2.72
N THR A 39 -5.39 1.07 -2.83
CA THR A 39 -6.73 0.77 -3.27
C THR A 39 -7.64 1.61 -2.38
N PRO A 40 -8.37 2.62 -2.90
CA PRO A 40 -9.29 3.37 -2.07
C PRO A 40 -10.33 2.37 -1.61
N SER A 41 -10.30 2.07 -0.31
CA SER A 41 -11.36 1.27 0.29
C SER A 41 -12.66 2.08 0.15
N PRO A 42 -13.76 1.52 -0.35
CA PRO A 42 -15.01 2.26 -0.57
C PRO A 42 -15.61 2.87 0.71
N LEU A 43 -15.05 2.56 1.88
CA LEU A 43 -15.41 3.16 3.16
C LEU A 43 -15.03 4.64 3.26
N SER A 44 -14.01 5.14 2.55
CA SER A 44 -13.62 6.56 2.65
C SER A 44 -14.54 7.51 1.88
N GLU A 45 -15.14 7.07 0.77
CA GLU A 45 -16.11 7.88 0.01
C GLU A 45 -17.43 8.09 0.77
N THR A 46 -17.81 7.13 1.62
CA THR A 46 -19.08 7.21 2.36
C THR A 46 -19.02 8.26 3.47
N ILE A 47 -17.84 8.46 4.09
CA ILE A 47 -17.65 9.39 5.20
C ILE A 47 -17.75 10.86 4.75
N THR A 48 -17.30 11.19 3.55
CA THR A 48 -17.34 12.56 3.04
C THR A 48 -18.77 13.04 2.74
N ARG A 49 -19.68 12.13 2.37
CA ARG A 49 -21.07 12.50 2.03
C ARG A 49 -21.88 12.97 3.25
N SER A 50 -21.55 12.50 4.46
CA SER A 50 -22.19 12.97 5.70
C SER A 50 -21.78 14.39 6.11
N GLY A 51 -20.63 14.88 5.66
CA GLY A 51 -20.15 16.23 5.99
C GLY A 51 -20.89 17.35 5.23
N GLN A 52 -21.25 17.12 3.98
CA GLN A 52 -21.88 18.14 3.12
C GLN A 52 -23.33 18.43 3.51
N GLU A 53 -24.07 17.45 4.03
CA GLU A 53 -25.49 17.61 4.40
C GLU A 53 -25.68 18.54 5.62
N MET A 54 -24.74 18.51 6.56
CA MET A 54 -24.78 19.35 7.76
C MET A 54 -24.45 20.83 7.47
N GLU A 55 -23.62 21.11 6.45
CA GLU A 55 -23.33 22.49 6.03
C GLU A 55 -24.53 23.13 5.32
N GLU A 56 -25.25 22.37 4.48
CA GLU A 56 -26.49 22.84 3.84
C GLU A 56 -27.58 23.16 4.86
N LEU A 57 -27.71 22.36 5.92
CA LEU A 57 -28.67 22.67 7.00
C LEU A 57 -28.31 23.95 7.76
N ARG A 58 -27.00 24.22 7.98
CA ARG A 58 -26.53 25.48 8.58
C ARG A 58 -26.90 26.67 7.69
N LYS A 59 -26.59 26.62 6.40
CA LYS A 59 -26.94 27.69 5.44
C LYS A 59 -28.45 27.95 5.38
N LYS A 60 -29.28 26.91 5.45
CA LYS A 60 -30.74 27.06 5.51
C LYS A 60 -31.20 27.78 6.78
N LYS A 61 -30.60 27.46 7.93
CA LYS A 61 -30.94 28.09 9.21
C LYS A 61 -30.51 29.56 9.28
N ASP A 62 -29.37 29.91 8.71
CA ASP A 62 -28.93 31.31 8.63
C ASP A 62 -29.88 32.16 7.77
N ARG A 63 -30.41 31.60 6.68
CA ARG A 63 -31.36 32.29 5.80
C ARG A 63 -32.75 32.48 6.40
N GLU A 64 -33.18 31.63 7.34
CA GLU A 64 -34.44 31.79 8.07
C GLU A 64 -34.38 32.90 9.13
N LYS A 65 -33.18 33.20 9.66
CA LYS A 65 -32.99 34.19 10.72
C LYS A 65 -32.94 35.64 10.22
N GLU A 66 -32.78 35.83 8.91
CA GLU A 66 -32.74 37.15 8.25
C GLU A 66 -34.12 37.59 7.69
N SER A 67 -35.16 36.76 7.88
CA SER A 67 -36.55 37.10 7.54
C SER A 67 -37.37 37.45 8.76
#